data_AF-A0A6G9CMD8-F1
#
_entry.id   AF-A0A6G9CMD8-F1
#
_cell.length_a   1.000
_cell.length_b   1.000
_cell.length_c   1.000
_cell.angle_alpha   90.00
_cell.angle_beta   90.00
_cell.angle_gamma   90.00
#
_symmetry.space_group_name_H-M   'P 1'
#
loop_
_entity.id
_entity.type
_entity.pdbx_description
1 polymer ?
#
loop_
_entity_poly.entity_id
_entity_poly.type
_entity_poly.pdbx_seq_one_letter_code
_entity_poly.pdbx_strand_id
1 'polypeptide(L)' 'MDKSEVASQISTQLAEKIGEPPDDVTCPENLDAEVGASITCILTEQGTEYDVTATVTSVDGESANFDIKVADVPNN' A
#
# COMPACT_ATOMS: atom_id res chain seq x y z
N MET A 1 0.09 0.59 -12.51
CA MET A 1 -0.17 -0.67 -11.79
C MET A 1 -1.62 -0.71 -11.38
N ASP A 2 -2.29 -1.84 -11.52
CA ASP A 2 -3.68 -1.97 -11.07
C ASP A 2 -3.77 -1.94 -9.55
N LYS A 3 -4.82 -1.29 -9.02
CA LYS A 3 -5.09 -1.19 -7.57
C LYS A 3 -5.10 -2.55 -6.86
N SER A 4 -5.53 -3.61 -7.55
CA SER A 4 -5.52 -4.98 -6.99
C SER A 4 -4.12 -5.53 -6.83
N GLU A 5 -3.22 -5.22 -7.77
CA GLU A 5 -1.83 -5.65 -7.70
C GLU A 5 -1.08 -4.86 -6.64
N VAL A 6 -1.33 -3.55 -6.59
CA VAL A 6 -0.77 -2.66 -5.56
C VAL A 6 -1.26 -3.09 -4.17
N ALA A 7 -2.56 -3.35 -3.99
CA ALA A 7 -3.11 -3.83 -2.72
C ALA A 7 -2.50 -5.16 -2.26
N SER A 8 -2.32 -6.12 -3.18
CA SER A 8 -1.71 -7.43 -2.90
C SER A 8 -0.24 -7.31 -2.47
N GLN A 9 0.51 -6.44 -3.15
CA GLN A 9 1.90 -6.19 -2.77
C GLN A 9 2.00 -5.40 -1.46
N ILE A 10 1.10 -4.44 -1.23
CA ILE A 10 1.04 -3.70 0.04
C ILE A 10 0.76 -4.65 1.19
N SER A 11 -0.26 -5.51 1.09
CA SER A 11 -0.61 -6.46 2.14
C SER A 11 0.54 -7.43 2.44
N THR A 12 1.24 -7.91 1.42
CA THR A 12 2.43 -8.77 1.59
C THR A 12 3.54 -8.03 2.33
N GLN A 13 3.93 -6.84 1.86
CA GLN A 13 5.00 -6.06 2.50
C GLN A 13 4.62 -5.61 3.91
N LEU A 14 3.34 -5.33 4.15
CA LEU A 14 2.87 -5.01 5.50
C LEU A 14 2.98 -6.21 6.42
N ALA A 15 2.51 -7.38 5.98
CA ALA A 15 2.66 -8.60 6.77
C ALA A 15 4.13 -8.84 7.15
N GLU A 16 5.09 -8.49 6.27
CA GLU A 16 6.51 -8.54 6.60
C GLU A 16 6.98 -7.41 7.55
N LYS A 17 6.44 -6.19 7.43
CA LYS A 17 6.80 -5.02 8.27
C LYS A 17 6.23 -5.08 9.68
N ILE A 18 4.92 -5.35 9.80
CA ILE A 18 4.17 -5.33 11.06
C ILE A 18 4.01 -6.74 11.66
N GLY A 19 4.31 -7.79 10.89
CA GLY A 19 4.27 -9.19 11.34
C GLY A 19 2.89 -9.84 11.27
N GLU A 20 1.85 -9.08 10.91
CA GLU A 20 0.47 -9.55 10.77
C GLU A 20 -0.11 -9.07 9.42
N PRO A 21 -0.78 -9.94 8.65
CA PRO A 21 -1.45 -9.51 7.44
C PRO A 21 -2.73 -8.72 7.79
N PRO A 22 -2.99 -7.59 7.11
CA PRO A 22 -4.25 -6.87 7.29
C PRO A 22 -5.45 -7.70 6.81
N ASP A 23 -6.63 -7.42 7.36
CA ASP A 23 -7.88 -8.05 6.92
C ASP A 23 -8.22 -7.63 5.48
N ASP A 24 -8.09 -6.34 5.16
CA ASP A 24 -8.36 -5.80 3.83
C ASP A 24 -7.45 -4.60 3.52
N VAL A 25 -7.10 -4.43 2.24
CA VAL A 25 -6.41 -3.24 1.75
C VAL A 25 -7.17 -2.75 0.52
N THR A 26 -7.83 -1.61 0.67
CA THR A 26 -8.60 -0.98 -0.40
C THR A 26 -7.88 0.26 -0.90
N CYS A 27 -7.40 0.21 -2.14
CA CYS A 27 -6.85 1.38 -2.82
C CYS A 27 -7.95 2.03 -3.70
N PRO A 28 -8.30 3.31 -3.46
CA PRO A 28 -9.35 4.00 -4.22
C PRO A 28 -8.93 4.24 -5.68
N GLU A 29 -7.63 4.40 -5.91
CA GLU A 29 -7.03 4.73 -7.20
C GLU A 29 -5.94 3.72 -7.57
N ASN A 30 -5.66 3.64 -8.87
CA ASN A 30 -4.53 2.88 -9.38
C ASN A 30 -3.23 3.67 -9.11
N LEU A 31 -2.13 2.98 -8.83
CA LEU A 31 -0.83 3.62 -8.72
C LEU A 31 -0.21 3.76 -10.10
N ASP A 32 0.08 4.98 -10.51
CA ASP A 32 0.90 5.21 -11.69
C ASP A 32 2.26 4.56 -11.51
N ALA A 33 2.69 3.77 -12.49
CA ALA A 33 4.00 3.13 -12.51
C ALA A 33 5.07 4.16 -12.92
N GLU A 34 5.10 5.29 -12.24
CA GLU A 34 6.00 6.41 -12.49
C GLU A 34 6.74 6.76 -11.19
N VAL A 35 8.05 6.93 -11.28
CA VAL A 35 8.87 7.32 -10.13
C VAL A 35 8.38 8.65 -9.55
N GLY A 36 8.07 8.67 -8.26
CA GLY A 36 7.48 9.82 -7.57
C GLY A 36 5.95 9.81 -7.52
N ALA A 37 5.28 8.88 -8.20
CA ALA A 37 3.84 8.69 -8.01
C ALA A 37 3.56 8.17 -6.60
N SER A 38 2.53 8.72 -5.97
CA SER A 38 2.10 8.30 -4.64
C SER A 38 0.59 8.15 -4.58
N ILE A 39 0.12 7.11 -3.90
CA ILE A 39 -1.30 6.93 -3.60
C ILE A 39 -1.50 6.68 -2.10
N THR A 40 -2.71 6.96 -1.64
CA THR A 40 -3.16 6.62 -0.29
C THR A 40 -4.19 5.51 -0.40
N CYS A 41 -3.87 4.35 0.18
CA CYS A 41 -4.78 3.22 0.33
C CYS A 41 -5.29 3.17 1.77
N ILE A 42 -6.47 2.61 1.96
CA ILE A 42 -7.06 2.36 3.27
C ILE A 42 -6.80 0.91 3.61
N LEU A 43 -6.17 0.69 4.76
CA LEU A 43 -5.99 -0.63 5.32
C LEU A 43 -6.97 -0.85 6.43
N THR A 44 -7.63 -2.00 6.45
CA THR A 44 -8.53 -2.41 7.52
C THR A 44 -7.93 -3.59 8.25
N GLU A 45 -7.77 -3.46 9.57
CA GLU A 45 -7.26 -4.51 10.44
C GLU A 45 -8.07 -4.53 11.73
N GLN A 46 -8.70 -5.67 12.03
CA GLN A 46 -9.52 -5.89 13.22
C GLN A 46 -10.60 -4.80 13.45
N GLY A 47 -11.13 -4.24 12.35
CA GLY A 47 -12.13 -3.17 12.37
C GLY A 47 -11.55 -1.76 12.59
N THR A 48 -10.24 -1.61 12.55
CA THR A 48 -9.52 -0.33 12.58
C THR A 48 -9.00 0.01 11.20
N GLU A 49 -9.24 1.23 10.73
CA GLU A 49 -8.75 1.68 9.43
C GLU A 49 -7.43 2.47 9.59
N TYR A 50 -6.46 2.25 8.70
CA TYR A 50 -5.18 2.95 8.69
C TYR A 50 -4.90 3.50 7.30
N ASP A 51 -4.40 4.73 7.22
CA ASP A 51 -3.92 5.27 5.96
C ASP A 51 -2.56 4.69 5.60
N VAL A 52 -2.47 4.16 4.39
CA VAL A 52 -1.26 3.58 3.83
C VAL A 52 -0.84 4.40 2.63
N THR A 53 0.25 5.13 2.75
CA THR A 53 0.83 5.88 1.64
C THR A 53 1.85 5.01 0.91
N ALA A 54 1.57 4.64 -0.33
CA ALA A 54 2.51 3.96 -1.21
C ALA A 54 3.15 4.98 -2.16
N THR A 55 4.48 5.04 -2.23
CA THR A 55 5.23 5.96 -3.10
C THR A 55 6.21 5.19 -3.97
N VAL A 56 6.11 5.32 -5.29
CA VAL A 56 7.02 4.67 -6.23
C VAL A 56 8.39 5.32 -6.14
N THR A 57 9.39 4.52 -5.79
CA THR A 57 10.80 4.96 -5.65
C THR A 57 11.61 4.63 -6.89
N SER A 58 11.32 3.51 -7.54
CA SER A 58 12.02 3.06 -8.75
C SER A 58 11.09 2.23 -9.62
N VAL A 59 11.35 2.18 -10.93
CA VAL A 59 10.67 1.26 -11.84
C VAL A 59 11.72 0.48 -12.64
N ASP A 60 11.75 -0.82 -12.43
CA ASP A 60 12.68 -1.76 -13.06
C ASP A 60 11.92 -2.67 -14.03
N GLY A 61 11.80 -2.22 -15.28
CA GLY A 61 11.09 -2.96 -16.33
C GLY A 61 9.59 -3.10 -16.02
N GLU A 62 9.17 -4.32 -15.66
CA GLU A 62 7.79 -4.63 -15.23
C GLU A 62 7.61 -4.56 -13.71
N SER A 63 8.70 -4.44 -12.93
CA SER A 63 8.66 -4.39 -11.47
C SER A 63 8.84 -2.96 -10.98
N ALA A 64 7.76 -2.34 -10.48
CA ALA A 64 7.87 -1.07 -9.78
C ALA A 64 8.22 -1.31 -8.30
N ASN A 65 9.28 -0.68 -7.84
CA ASN A 65 9.63 -0.59 -6.43
C ASN A 65 8.92 0.62 -5.82
N PHE A 66 8.23 0.40 -4.71
CA PHE A 66 7.55 1.46 -3.98
C PHE A 66 7.75 1.28 -2.48
N ASP A 67 7.88 2.40 -1.78
CA ASP A 67 7.95 2.42 -0.33
C ASP A 67 6.54 2.61 0.24
N ILE A 68 6.23 1.86 1.30
CA ILE A 68 4.93 1.91 1.95
C ILE A 68 5.11 2.49 3.35
N LYS A 69 4.33 3.53 3.64
CA LYS A 69 4.21 4.14 4.96
C LYS A 69 2.81 3.98 5.49
N VAL A 70 2.68 3.21 6.56
CA VAL A 70 1.45 3.12 7.34
C VAL A 70 1.44 4.29 8.31
N ALA A 71 0.30 4.97 8.42
CA ALA A 71 0.09 6.01 9.41
C ALA A 71 0.12 5.41 10.83
N ASP A 72 0.82 6.08 11.75
CA ASP A 72 0.83 5.68 13.16
C ASP A 72 -0.54 5.87 13.84
N VAL A 73 -1.39 6.70 13.24
CA VAL A 73 -2.74 7.03 13.74
C VAL A 73 -3.77 6.33 12.87
N PRO A 74 -4.67 5.52 13.46
CA PRO A 74 -5.80 4.96 12.72
C PRO A 74 -6.84 6.05 12.38
N ASN A 75 -7.49 5.90 11.23
CA ASN A 75 -8.71 6.62 10.89
C ASN A 75 -9.87 6.01 11.71
N ASN A 76 -10.37 6.76 12.69
CA ASN A 76 -11.49 6.35 13.56
C ASN A 76 -12.51 7.47 13.70
#